data_AF-A0A316A4M4-F1
#
_entry.id   AF-A0A316A4M4-F1
#
_cell.length_a   1.000
_cell.length_b   1.000
_cell.length_c   1.000
_cell.angle_alpha   90.00
_cell.angle_beta   90.00
_cell.angle_gamma   90.00
#
_symmetry.space_group_name_H-M   'P 1'
#
loop_
_entity.id
_entity.type
_entity.pdbx_description
1 polymer ?
#
loop_
_entity_poly.entity_id
_entity_poly.type
_entity_poly.pdbx_seq_one_letter_code
_entity_poly.pdbx_strand_id
1 'polypeptide(L)'
;MTGPAHRPAPQPLVSARTAAGLVADGALLVDVREDDEWAAGHAPDAVHVPLGTITAGQRPTRVPDGVDVVVVCRSGRRSAQAADRLAAAGVVVRDLDGGMQAWQDAGLPVRTDSGAPGTVA
;
A
#
# COMPACT_ATOMS: atom_id res chain seq x y z
N MET A 1 -19.57 26.51 -7.15
CA MET A 1 -18.19 26.92 -7.47
C MET A 1 -17.31 25.68 -7.38
N THR A 2 -17.18 24.92 -8.47
CA THR A 2 -16.29 23.75 -8.49
C THR A 2 -14.89 24.28 -8.80
N GLY A 3 -14.02 24.33 -7.78
CA GLY A 3 -12.61 24.65 -7.99
C GLY A 3 -11.98 23.68 -9.00
N PRO A 4 -10.88 24.06 -9.68
CA PRO A 4 -10.26 23.17 -10.65
C PRO A 4 -9.90 21.86 -9.94
N ALA A 5 -10.24 20.73 -10.55
CA ALA A 5 -9.82 19.43 -10.08
C ALA A 5 -8.28 19.45 -10.00
N HIS A 6 -7.74 19.57 -8.79
CA HIS A 6 -6.32 19.41 -8.56
C HIS A 6 -6.00 17.96 -8.95
N ARG A 7 -5.42 17.75 -10.13
CA ARG A 7 -4.85 16.46 -10.47
C ARG A 7 -3.69 16.26 -9.50
N PRO A 8 -3.77 15.33 -8.54
CA PRO A 8 -2.65 15.10 -7.65
C PRO A 8 -1.43 14.76 -8.50
N ALA A 9 -0.27 15.31 -8.12
CA ALA A 9 1.00 14.84 -8.66
C ALA A 9 1.12 13.33 -8.39
N PRO A 10 1.83 12.57 -9.24
CA PRO A 10 2.07 11.16 -8.95
C PRO A 10 2.67 11.01 -7.56
N GLN A 11 2.14 10.07 -6.78
CA GLN A 11 2.58 9.87 -5.40
C GLN A 11 4.05 9.46 -5.38
N PRO A 12 4.84 9.88 -4.37
CA PRO A 12 6.25 9.52 -4.29
C PRO A 12 6.44 8.00 -4.31
N LEU A 13 7.28 7.52 -5.22
CA LEU A 13 7.72 6.12 -5.25
C LEU A 13 8.84 5.90 -4.23
N VAL A 14 8.77 4.78 -3.51
CA VAL A 14 9.80 4.35 -2.56
C VAL A 14 10.24 2.92 -2.86
N SER A 15 11.53 2.64 -2.64
CA SER A 15 12.05 1.27 -2.75
C SER A 15 11.48 0.36 -1.67
N ALA A 16 11.52 -0.96 -1.87
CA ALA A 16 11.13 -1.94 -0.86
C ALA A 16 11.84 -1.76 0.50
N ARG A 17 13.15 -1.47 0.50
CA ARG A 17 13.90 -1.24 1.75
C ARG A 17 13.50 0.07 2.43
N THR A 18 13.25 1.12 1.65
CA THR A 18 12.74 2.38 2.18
C THR A 18 11.35 2.21 2.77
N ALA A 19 10.46 1.49 2.08
CA ALA A 19 9.14 1.14 2.59
C ALA A 19 9.23 0.37 3.92
N ALA A 20 10.08 -0.66 4.00
CA ALA A 20 10.30 -1.40 5.23
C ALA A 20 10.81 -0.52 6.39
N GLY A 21 11.73 0.41 6.11
CA GLY A 21 12.21 1.38 7.10
C GLY A 21 11.09 2.31 7.59
N LEU A 22 10.29 2.86 6.69
CA LEU A 22 9.14 3.69 7.04
C LEU A 22 8.13 2.93 7.93
N VAL A 23 7.87 1.66 7.62
CA VAL A 23 6.97 0.81 8.42
C VAL A 23 7.55 0.56 9.81
N ALA A 24 8.85 0.29 9.90
CA ALA A 24 9.54 0.17 11.19
C ALA A 24 9.48 1.47 12.02
N ASP A 25 9.43 2.63 11.36
CA ASP A 25 9.29 3.95 11.97
C ASP A 25 7.82 4.36 12.24
N GLY A 26 6.85 3.46 11.98
CA GLY A 26 5.44 3.65 12.30
C GLY A 26 4.53 4.02 11.13
N ALA A 27 5.02 3.98 9.89
CA ALA A 27 4.14 4.09 8.71
C ALA A 27 3.26 2.84 8.55
N LEU A 28 2.07 3.02 8.01
CA LEU A 28 1.15 1.93 7.70
C LEU A 28 1.40 1.40 6.28
N LEU A 29 1.72 0.11 6.17
CA LEU A 29 1.76 -0.56 4.86
C LEU A 29 0.36 -1.08 4.51
N VAL A 30 -0.18 -0.64 3.38
CA VAL A 30 -1.51 -1.03 2.90
C VAL A 30 -1.37 -1.91 1.66
N ASP A 31 -1.75 -3.18 1.77
CA ASP A 31 -1.79 -4.11 0.64
C ASP A 31 -3.16 -4.04 -0.03
N VAL A 32 -3.17 -3.69 -1.32
CA VAL A 32 -4.39 -3.50 -2.12
C VAL A 32 -4.69 -4.63 -3.09
N ARG A 33 -4.00 -5.76 -2.95
CA ARG A 33 -4.26 -6.99 -3.70
C ARG A 33 -5.57 -7.65 -3.28
N GLU A 34 -5.99 -8.67 -4.05
CA GLU A 34 -7.19 -9.45 -3.75
C GLU A 34 -6.97 -10.41 -2.56
N ASP A 35 -8.07 -10.97 -2.03
CA ASP A 35 -8.06 -11.82 -0.84
C ASP A 35 -7.18 -13.08 -1.00
N ASP A 36 -7.15 -13.69 -2.19
CA ASP A 36 -6.35 -14.88 -2.48
C ASP A 36 -4.86 -14.56 -2.52
N GLU A 37 -4.48 -13.42 -3.08
CA GLU A 37 -3.11 -12.92 -3.09
C GLU A 37 -2.62 -12.57 -1.68
N TRP A 38 -3.48 -11.97 -0.86
CA TRP A 38 -3.20 -11.68 0.55
C TRP A 38 -3.00 -12.96 1.37
N ALA A 39 -3.90 -13.94 1.20
CA ALA A 39 -3.86 -15.21 1.90
C ALA A 39 -2.62 -16.05 1.55
N ALA A 40 -2.14 -15.97 0.30
CA ALA A 40 -0.89 -16.61 -0.12
C ALA A 40 0.34 -16.03 0.59
N GLY A 41 0.34 -14.73 0.88
CA GLY A 41 1.35 -14.09 1.70
C GLY A 41 1.51 -12.60 1.43
N HIS A 42 1.84 -11.85 2.48
CA HIS A 42 1.97 -10.39 2.51
C HIS A 42 3.14 -9.95 3.39
N ALA A 43 3.50 -8.68 3.32
CA ALA A 43 4.52 -8.09 4.19
C ALA A 43 4.05 -8.08 5.66
N PRO A 44 4.91 -8.36 6.65
CA PRO A 44 4.54 -8.29 8.06
C PRO A 44 3.92 -6.95 8.43
N ASP A 45 2.95 -6.99 9.33
CA ASP A 45 2.25 -5.81 9.87
C ASP A 45 1.53 -4.95 8.83
N ALA A 46 1.46 -5.41 7.57
CA ALA A 46 0.64 -4.78 6.56
C ALA A 46 -0.84 -4.91 6.92
N VAL A 47 -1.65 -4.00 6.39
CA VAL A 47 -3.10 -4.04 6.49
C VAL A 47 -3.70 -4.24 5.11
N HIS A 48 -4.57 -5.24 5.02
CA HIS A 48 -5.26 -5.56 3.78
C HIS A 48 -6.45 -4.62 3.55
N VAL A 49 -6.44 -3.94 2.39
CA VAL A 49 -7.51 -3.07 1.91
C VAL A 49 -7.59 -3.21 0.39
N PRO A 50 -8.37 -4.18 -0.15
CA PRO A 50 -8.44 -4.43 -1.59
C PRO A 50 -8.78 -3.17 -2.37
N LEU A 51 -8.14 -2.96 -3.53
CA LEU A 51 -8.31 -1.74 -4.34
C LEU A 51 -9.78 -1.43 -4.65
N GLY A 52 -10.61 -2.46 -4.85
CA GLY A 52 -12.05 -2.32 -5.11
C GLY A 52 -12.82 -1.65 -3.97
N THR A 53 -12.29 -1.65 -2.75
CA THR A 53 -12.89 -1.03 -1.57
C THR A 53 -12.45 0.42 -1.36
N ILE A 54 -11.40 0.88 -2.04
CA ILE A 54 -10.87 2.23 -1.90
C ILE A 54 -11.60 3.15 -2.88
N THR A 55 -12.34 4.11 -2.35
CA THR A 55 -13.07 5.11 -3.13
C THR A 55 -12.33 6.46 -3.07
N ALA A 56 -12.19 7.13 -4.22
CA ALA A 56 -11.51 8.43 -4.27
C ALA A 56 -12.20 9.46 -3.36
N GLY A 57 -11.42 10.17 -2.56
CA GLY A 57 -11.95 11.17 -1.62
C GLY A 57 -12.55 10.58 -0.33
N GLN A 58 -12.55 9.24 -0.17
CA GLN A 58 -12.99 8.57 1.03
C GLN A 58 -11.84 7.77 1.65
N ARG A 59 -11.45 8.14 2.87
CA ARG A 59 -10.45 7.40 3.64
C ARG A 59 -11.03 6.06 4.12
N PRO A 60 -10.38 4.92 3.87
CA PRO A 60 -10.79 3.64 4.45
C PRO A 60 -10.70 3.66 5.97
N THR A 61 -11.61 3.00 6.67
CA THR A 61 -11.61 2.92 8.16
C THR A 61 -10.35 2.31 8.74
N ARG A 62 -9.66 1.47 7.95
CA ARG A 62 -8.39 0.85 8.30
C ARG A 62 -7.17 1.76 8.13
N VAL A 63 -7.34 2.96 7.59
CA VAL A 63 -6.28 3.96 7.41
C VAL A 63 -6.58 5.12 8.37
N PRO A 64 -5.90 5.21 9.52
CA PRO A 64 -6.11 6.30 10.47
C PRO A 64 -5.68 7.68 9.91
N ASP A 65 -6.17 8.75 10.53
CA ASP A 65 -5.65 10.10 10.28
C ASP A 65 -4.26 10.28 10.90
N GLY A 66 -3.44 11.15 10.29
CA GLY A 66 -2.13 11.52 10.81
C GLY A 66 -1.04 10.45 10.71
N VAL A 67 -1.30 9.32 10.04
CA VAL A 67 -0.32 8.25 9.81
C VAL A 67 0.17 8.29 8.37
N ASP A 68 1.49 8.18 8.19
CA ASP A 68 2.12 8.02 6.87
C ASP A 68 1.74 6.66 6.29
N VAL A 69 1.31 6.63 5.03
CA VAL A 69 0.90 5.39 4.36
C VAL A 69 1.88 5.03 3.26
N VAL A 70 2.25 3.76 3.19
CA VAL A 70 2.86 3.15 2.01
C VAL A 70 1.86 2.18 1.43
N VAL A 71 1.50 2.31 0.15
CA VAL A 71 0.65 1.34 -0.54
C VAL A 71 1.48 0.36 -1.34
N VAL A 72 1.03 -0.89 -1.39
CA VAL A 72 1.67 -1.95 -2.14
C VAL A 72 0.62 -2.79 -2.86
N CYS A 73 0.98 -3.29 -4.03
CA CYS A 73 0.23 -4.34 -4.71
C CYS A 73 1.21 -5.40 -5.22
N ARG A 74 0.83 -6.23 -6.20
CA ARG A 74 1.74 -7.24 -6.74
C ARG A 74 2.96 -6.66 -7.48
N SER A 75 2.78 -5.59 -8.26
CA SER A 75 3.80 -5.07 -9.21
C SER A 75 3.86 -3.55 -9.39
N GLY A 76 3.12 -2.77 -8.60
CA GLY A 76 3.04 -1.30 -8.68
C GLY A 76 1.81 -0.73 -9.40
N ARG A 77 1.13 -1.49 -10.29
CA ARG A 77 0.03 -0.93 -11.12
C ARG A 77 -1.25 -0.59 -10.34
N ARG A 78 -1.66 -1.47 -9.40
CA ARG A 78 -2.86 -1.26 -8.58
C ARG A 78 -2.59 -0.30 -7.43
N SER A 79 -1.38 -0.34 -6.88
CA SER A 79 -0.97 0.54 -5.79
C SER A 79 -0.87 1.99 -6.23
N ALA A 80 -0.41 2.29 -7.46
CA ALA A 80 -0.48 3.64 -8.02
C ALA A 80 -1.91 4.21 -8.01
N GLN A 81 -2.90 3.40 -8.42
CA GLN A 81 -4.31 3.82 -8.38
C GLN A 81 -4.82 4.01 -6.94
N ALA A 82 -4.43 3.14 -6.01
CA ALA A 82 -4.78 3.29 -4.60
C ALA A 82 -4.17 4.57 -4.02
N ALA A 83 -2.91 4.85 -4.35
CA ALA A 83 -2.18 6.03 -3.91
C ALA A 83 -2.93 7.31 -4.34
N ASP A 84 -3.37 7.39 -5.59
CA ASP A 84 -4.16 8.54 -6.08
C ASP A 84 -5.49 8.69 -5.33
N ARG A 85 -6.21 7.58 -5.07
CA ARG A 85 -7.49 7.61 -4.35
C ARG A 85 -7.34 8.03 -2.90
N LEU A 86 -6.29 7.55 -2.23
CA LEU A 86 -5.96 7.91 -0.84
C LEU A 86 -5.49 9.36 -0.74
N ALA A 87 -4.65 9.83 -1.68
CA ALA A 87 -4.23 11.22 -1.74
C ALA A 87 -5.41 12.17 -1.95
N ALA A 88 -6.40 11.78 -2.77
CA ALA A 88 -7.65 12.53 -2.92
C ALA A 88 -8.47 12.61 -1.61
N ALA A 89 -8.26 11.68 -0.67
CA ALA A 89 -8.82 11.70 0.68
C ALA A 89 -7.93 12.43 1.71
N GLY A 90 -6.88 13.13 1.26
CA GLY A 90 -5.95 13.86 2.12
C GLY A 90 -4.97 12.98 2.90
N VAL A 91 -4.74 11.74 2.46
CA VAL A 91 -3.75 10.83 3.05
C VAL A 91 -2.35 11.20 2.53
N VAL A 92 -1.37 11.30 3.43
CA VAL A 92 0.05 11.35 3.03
C VAL A 92 0.46 9.94 2.65
N VAL A 93 0.58 9.68 1.35
CA VAL A 93 0.77 8.33 0.80
C VAL A 93 1.98 8.27 -0.12
N ARG A 94 2.72 7.16 -0.05
CA ARG A 94 3.81 6.78 -0.95
C ARG A 94 3.47 5.44 -1.59
N ASP A 95 3.95 5.20 -2.80
CA ASP A 95 3.75 3.92 -3.51
C ASP A 95 5.04 3.10 -3.48
N LEU A 96 4.93 1.81 -3.17
CA LEU A 96 6.06 0.90 -3.15
C LEU A 96 6.38 0.47 -4.59
N ASP A 97 7.51 0.95 -5.10
CA ASP A 97 7.96 0.69 -6.45
C ASP A 97 8.24 -0.80 -6.68
N GLY A 98 7.65 -1.36 -7.73
CA GLY A 98 7.72 -2.79 -8.06
C GLY A 98 6.85 -3.71 -7.17
N GLY A 99 6.11 -3.17 -6.19
CA GLY A 99 5.16 -3.92 -5.38
C GLY A 99 5.78 -5.03 -4.52
N MET A 100 4.97 -6.03 -4.16
CA MET A 100 5.37 -7.18 -3.36
C MET A 100 6.45 -8.03 -4.05
N GLN A 101 6.56 -8.02 -5.38
CA GLN A 101 7.69 -8.64 -6.08
C GLN A 101 9.01 -7.99 -5.66
N ALA A 102 9.10 -6.65 -5.71
CA ALA A 102 10.29 -5.94 -5.26
C ALA A 102 10.55 -6.12 -3.75
N TRP A 103 9.49 -6.24 -2.94
CA TRP A 103 9.61 -6.59 -1.51
C TRP A 103 10.29 -7.95 -1.31
N GLN A 104 9.81 -8.99 -1.99
CA GLN A 104 10.38 -10.33 -1.93
C GLN A 104 11.81 -10.36 -2.49
N ASP A 105 12.06 -9.71 -3.62
CA ASP A 105 13.38 -9.65 -4.26
C ASP A 105 14.42 -8.92 -3.39
N ALA A 106 13.97 -7.97 -2.56
CA ALA A 106 14.81 -7.31 -1.57
C ALA A 106 15.18 -8.20 -0.37
N GLY A 107 14.67 -9.44 -0.31
CA GLY A 107 14.90 -10.40 0.77
C GLY A 107 14.07 -10.10 2.03
N LEU A 108 13.02 -9.30 1.91
CA LEU A 108 12.16 -8.95 3.03
C LEU A 108 11.16 -10.08 3.32
N PRO A 109 10.76 -10.25 4.59
CA PRO A 109 9.86 -11.34 5.00
C PRO A 109 8.49 -11.26 4.31
N VAL A 110 7.95 -12.42 3.93
CA VAL A 110 6.56 -12.58 3.47
C VAL A 110 5.89 -13.62 4.37
N ARG A 111 4.70 -13.29 4.88
CA ARG A 111 3.97 -14.06 5.90
C ARG A 111 2.53 -14.27 5.49
N THR A 112 1.95 -15.39 5.90
CA THR A 112 0.50 -15.59 5.90
C THR A 112 -0.10 -15.04 7.21
N ASP A 113 -1.43 -14.97 7.32
CA ASP A 113 -2.11 -14.57 8.56
C ASP A 113 -1.75 -15.44 9.78
N SER A 114 -1.32 -16.69 9.54
CA SER A 114 -0.86 -17.61 10.58
C SER A 114 0.58 -17.35 11.07
N GLY A 115 1.31 -16.42 10.44
CA GLY A 115 2.72 -16.15 10.69
C GLY A 115 3.70 -17.13 9.99
N ALA A 116 3.17 -18.16 9.30
CA ALA A 116 3.98 -19.04 8.47
C ALA A 116 4.59 -18.29 7.27
N PRO A 117 5.74 -18.75 6.73
CA PRO A 117 6.29 -18.22 5.48
C PRO A 117 5.22 -18.22 4.37
N GLY A 118 5.05 -17.08 3.70
CA GLY A 118 4.12 -16.91 2.59
C GLY A 118 4.85 -16.73 1.25
N THR A 119 4.07 -16.58 0.19
CA THR A 119 4.56 -16.32 -1.17
C THR A 119 3.84 -15.13 -1.79
N VAL A 120 4.52 -14.39 -2.66
CA VAL A 120 3.88 -13.36 -3.47
C VAL A 120 3.17 -14.03 -4.65
N ALA A 121 1.85 -14.15 -4.55
CA ALA A 121 0.97 -14.51 -5.64
C ALA A 121 0.69 -13.31 -6.56
#